data_AF-A0A4Q3EDG6-F1
#
_entry.id   AF-A0A4Q3EDG6-F1
#
_cell.length_a   1.000
_cell.length_b   1.000
_cell.length_c   1.000
_cell.angle_alpha   90.00
_cell.angle_beta   90.00
_cell.angle_gamma   90.00
#
_symmetry.space_group_name_H-M   'P 1'
#
loop_
_entity.id
_entity.type
_entity.pdbx_description
1 polymer ?
#
loop_
_entity_poly.entity_id
_entity_poly.type
_entity_poly.pdbx_seq_one_letter_code
_entity_poly.pdbx_strand_id
1 'polypeptide(L)'
;QHYLYLSEDAERVELVYDSQLLQDDFVVLLKKSTERDRILERTSIGIHKDDLQFSIHQMPMKKFGSQGQQKSFLVALKLAQYSFLYQQKGYKPLLLLDDIFDKLDEKRVHKLMQMVSDNNFGQVFITDTNAERMQQIFDKIGVEVAIFSVHKGQVDGPHKR
;
A
#
# COMPACT_ATOMS: atom_id res chain seq x y z
N GLN A 1 9.22 -3.60 7.22
CA GLN A 1 10.27 -4.07 6.28
C GLN A 1 10.18 -3.32 4.96
N HIS A 2 9.12 -3.49 4.17
CA HIS A 2 8.98 -2.80 2.87
C HIS A 2 9.09 -1.26 2.96
N TYR A 3 8.41 -0.64 3.93
CA TYR A 3 8.49 0.82 4.09
C TYR A 3 9.90 1.31 4.43
N LEU A 4 10.60 0.61 5.33
CA LEU A 4 11.97 0.92 5.72
C LEU A 4 12.91 0.84 4.52
N TYR A 5 12.74 -0.16 3.66
CA TYR A 5 13.50 -0.26 2.42
C TYR A 5 13.23 0.92 1.47
N LEU A 6 11.96 1.30 1.30
CA LEU A 6 11.59 2.43 0.44
C LEU A 6 12.10 3.77 0.98
N SER A 7 12.16 3.95 2.30
CA SER A 7 12.63 5.17 2.96
C SER A 7 14.13 5.17 3.28
N GLU A 8 14.87 4.10 2.94
CA GLU A 8 16.28 3.90 3.33
C GLU A 8 16.50 4.07 4.85
N ASP A 9 15.61 3.48 5.65
CA ASP A 9 15.61 3.55 7.12
C ASP A 9 15.47 4.97 7.70
N ALA A 10 15.25 5.99 6.87
CA ALA A 10 15.10 7.38 7.31
C ALA A 10 13.82 7.61 8.11
N GLU A 11 12.80 6.78 7.88
CA GLU A 11 11.46 6.98 8.40
C GLU A 11 10.92 5.70 9.06
N ARG A 12 10.38 5.84 10.27
CA ARG A 12 9.74 4.73 10.99
C ARG A 12 8.23 4.91 11.00
N VAL A 13 7.53 3.84 10.64
CA VAL A 13 6.07 3.80 10.57
C VAL A 13 5.52 2.70 11.45
N GLU A 14 4.30 2.90 11.94
CA GLU A 14 3.59 1.95 12.76
C GLU A 14 2.14 1.80 12.28
N LEU A 15 1.60 0.60 12.50
CA LEU A 15 0.21 0.27 12.26
C LEU A 15 -0.32 -0.34 13.56
N VAL A 16 -1.33 0.30 14.13
CA VAL A 16 -2.00 -0.15 15.36
C VAL A 16 -3.46 -0.42 15.02
N TYR A 17 -3.93 -1.61 15.35
CA TYR A 17 -5.35 -1.93 15.32
C TYR A 17 -6.00 -1.45 16.61
N ASP A 18 -6.90 -0.49 16.49
CA ASP A 18 -7.65 0.07 17.61
C ASP A 18 -9.06 -0.49 17.59
N SER A 19 -9.40 -1.25 18.63
CA SER A 19 -10.71 -1.87 18.77
C SER A 19 -11.19 -1.76 20.21
N GLN A 20 -12.46 -1.43 20.37
CA GLN A 20 -13.14 -1.44 21.66
C GLN A 20 -13.13 -2.84 22.28
N LEU A 21 -13.11 -3.89 21.45
CA LEU A 21 -13.09 -5.29 21.87
C LEU A 21 -11.76 -5.73 22.49
N LEU A 22 -10.70 -4.92 22.37
CA LEU A 22 -9.44 -5.13 23.08
C LEU A 22 -9.49 -4.59 24.52
N GLN A 23 -10.49 -3.79 24.87
CA GLN A 23 -10.59 -3.13 26.16
C GLN A 23 -11.47 -3.89 27.17
N ASP A 24 -12.51 -4.57 26.70
CA ASP A 24 -13.47 -5.29 27.54
C ASP A 24 -14.22 -6.36 26.72
N ASP A 25 -14.96 -7.23 27.40
CA ASP A 25 -15.79 -8.26 26.77
C ASP A 25 -16.93 -7.64 25.94
N PHE A 26 -17.19 -8.24 24.77
CA PHE A 26 -18.17 -7.70 23.81
C PHE A 26 -19.58 -7.59 24.40
N VAL A 27 -20.02 -8.57 25.19
CA VAL A 27 -21.35 -8.57 25.82
C VAL A 27 -21.45 -7.44 26.85
N VAL A 28 -20.36 -7.20 27.58
CA VAL A 28 -20.28 -6.11 28.57
C VAL A 28 -20.37 -4.76 27.86
N LEU A 29 -19.65 -4.57 26.76
CA LEU A 29 -19.65 -3.33 26.00
C LEU A 29 -21.04 -3.01 25.39
N LEU A 30 -21.72 -4.00 24.81
CA LEU A 30 -23.08 -3.83 24.26
C LEU A 30 -24.09 -3.45 25.34
N LYS A 31 -23.99 -4.07 26.52
CA LYS A 31 -24.85 -3.71 27.66
C LYS A 31 -24.59 -2.27 28.11
N LYS A 32 -23.32 -1.85 28.19
CA LYS A 32 -22.94 -0.47 28.55
C LYS A 32 -23.41 0.56 27.51
N SER A 33 -23.46 0.21 26.22
CA SER A 33 -23.84 1.13 25.15
C SER A 33 -25.35 1.21 24.87
N THR A 34 -26.18 0.39 25.52
CA THR A 34 -27.60 0.21 25.16
C THR A 34 -28.39 1.53 25.11
N GLU A 35 -28.28 2.39 26.14
CA GLU A 35 -29.00 3.68 26.15
C GLU A 35 -28.47 4.66 25.09
N ARG A 36 -27.15 4.67 24.87
CA ARG A 36 -26.52 5.47 23.81
C ARG A 36 -26.99 5.01 22.43
N ASP A 37 -27.04 3.71 22.20
CA ASP A 37 -27.44 3.11 20.92
C ASP A 37 -28.92 3.33 20.64
N ARG A 38 -29.77 3.32 21.69
CA ARG A 38 -31.18 3.71 21.59
C ARG A 38 -31.33 5.16 21.12
N ILE A 39 -30.58 6.11 21.69
CA ILE A 39 -30.63 7.53 21.31
C ILE A 39 -30.10 7.76 19.88
N LEU A 40 -29.04 7.03 19.49
CA LEU A 40 -28.41 7.17 18.17
C LEU A 40 -29.09 6.33 17.07
N GLU A 41 -30.04 5.47 17.43
CA GLU A 41 -30.73 4.50 16.57
C GLU A 41 -29.78 3.61 15.74
N ARG A 42 -28.58 3.33 16.28
CA ARG A 42 -27.57 2.47 15.66
C ARG A 42 -26.63 1.86 16.70
N THR A 43 -26.08 0.69 16.40
CA THR A 43 -25.09 0.03 17.26
C THR A 43 -23.75 0.77 17.23
N SER A 44 -23.30 1.29 18.37
CA SER A 44 -22.05 2.04 18.49
C SER A 44 -20.84 1.21 18.91
N ILE A 45 -21.04 -0.08 19.19
CA ILE A 45 -19.99 -1.04 19.59
C ILE A 45 -19.91 -2.21 18.61
N GLY A 46 -18.70 -2.55 18.18
CA GLY A 46 -18.42 -3.73 17.36
C GLY A 46 -17.33 -3.48 16.32
N ILE A 47 -16.91 -4.54 15.63
CA ILE A 47 -15.77 -4.48 14.68
C ILE A 47 -15.95 -3.47 13.55
N HIS A 48 -17.20 -3.08 13.23
CA HIS A 48 -17.52 -2.03 12.27
C HIS A 48 -17.14 -0.61 12.74
N LYS A 49 -16.73 -0.47 14.01
CA LYS A 49 -16.26 0.78 14.63
C LYS A 49 -14.76 0.78 14.91
N ASP A 50 -14.08 -0.33 14.66
CA ASP A 50 -12.63 -0.45 14.82
C ASP A 50 -11.90 0.39 13.77
N ASP A 51 -10.66 0.74 14.07
CA ASP A 51 -9.82 1.58 13.21
C ASP A 51 -8.41 1.00 13.06
N LEU A 52 -7.78 1.33 11.93
CA LEU A 52 -6.36 1.07 11.69
C LEU A 52 -5.62 2.40 11.75
N GLN A 53 -4.97 2.63 12.89
CA GLN A 53 -4.21 3.85 13.12
C GLN A 53 -2.81 3.71 12.51
N PHE A 54 -2.46 4.66 11.65
CA PHE A 54 -1.15 4.72 11.02
C PHE A 54 -0.34 5.90 11.57
N SER A 55 0.90 5.64 11.97
CA SER A 55 1.80 6.68 12.47
C SER A 55 3.12 6.72 11.70
N ILE A 56 3.75 7.90 11.66
CA ILE A 56 5.11 8.12 11.19
C ILE A 56 5.85 8.94 12.24
N HIS A 57 6.99 8.45 12.72
CA HIS A 57 7.71 9.04 13.86
C HIS A 57 6.78 9.34 15.06
N GLN A 58 5.87 8.41 15.38
CA GLN A 58 4.86 8.53 16.44
C GLN A 58 3.78 9.61 16.22
N MET A 59 3.75 10.28 15.05
CA MET A 59 2.73 11.25 14.70
C MET A 59 1.70 10.63 13.74
N PRO A 60 0.41 11.02 13.79
CA PRO A 60 -0.61 10.54 12.87
C PRO A 60 -0.25 10.76 11.39
N MET A 61 -0.09 9.67 10.63
CA MET A 61 0.34 9.69 9.21
C MET A 61 -0.59 10.57 8.37
N LYS A 62 -1.90 10.45 8.57
CA LYS A 62 -2.93 11.19 7.81
C LYS A 62 -2.81 12.71 7.95
N LYS A 63 -2.32 13.19 9.10
CA LYS A 63 -2.26 14.61 9.43
C LYS A 63 -0.87 15.21 9.20
N PHE A 64 0.18 14.46 9.47
CA PHE A 64 1.55 14.97 9.49
C PHE A 64 2.44 14.41 8.38
N GLY A 65 2.07 13.29 7.75
CA GLY A 65 2.83 12.73 6.64
C GLY A 65 2.67 13.58 5.38
N SER A 66 3.77 13.85 4.70
CA SER A 66 3.75 14.45 3.36
C SER A 66 3.02 13.53 2.36
N GLN A 67 2.60 14.07 1.21
CA GLN A 67 1.91 13.25 0.21
C GLN A 67 2.77 12.05 -0.27
N GLY A 68 4.07 12.26 -0.45
CA GLY A 68 5.01 11.19 -0.81
C GLY A 68 5.15 10.14 0.30
N GLN A 69 5.19 10.54 1.57
CA GLN A 69 5.22 9.62 2.72
C GLN A 69 3.95 8.78 2.79
N GLN A 70 2.78 9.42 2.67
CA GLN A 70 1.49 8.73 2.68
C GLN A 70 1.40 7.71 1.53
N LYS A 71 1.80 8.10 0.31
CA LYS A 71 1.78 7.20 -0.85
C LYS A 71 2.76 6.04 -0.70
N SER A 72 3.97 6.32 -0.23
CA SER A 72 4.97 5.27 0.08
C SER A 72 4.47 4.29 1.13
N PHE A 73 3.73 4.79 2.13
CA PHE A 73 3.18 3.96 3.19
C PHE A 73 2.11 3.02 2.65
N LEU A 74 1.21 3.56 1.82
CA LEU A 74 0.20 2.76 1.14
C LEU A 74 0.83 1.69 0.25
N VAL A 75 1.84 2.04 -0.54
CA VAL A 75 2.58 1.09 -1.38
C VAL A 75 3.22 -0.01 -0.51
N ALA A 76 3.93 0.36 0.55
CA ALA A 76 4.54 -0.60 1.46
C ALA A 76 3.51 -1.52 2.12
N LEU A 77 2.32 -1.00 2.46
CA LEU A 77 1.23 -1.79 3.02
C LEU A 77 0.68 -2.80 2.01
N LYS A 78 0.53 -2.41 0.74
CA LYS A 78 0.13 -3.34 -0.33
C LYS A 78 1.17 -4.41 -0.61
N LEU A 79 2.45 -4.07 -0.56
CA LEU A 79 3.54 -5.04 -0.67
C LEU A 79 3.58 -5.99 0.53
N ALA A 80 3.28 -5.50 1.74
CA ALA A 80 3.17 -6.35 2.93
C ALA A 80 1.99 -7.32 2.80
N GLN A 81 0.86 -6.85 2.30
CA GLN A 81 -0.30 -7.69 1.97
C GLN A 81 0.07 -8.75 0.91
N TYR A 82 0.79 -8.38 -0.15
CA TYR A 82 1.29 -9.32 -1.16
C TYR A 82 2.14 -10.43 -0.52
N SER A 83 3.12 -10.06 0.32
CA SER A 83 3.99 -11.03 0.99
C SER A 83 3.20 -11.96 1.91
N PHE A 84 2.23 -11.42 2.65
CA PHE A 84 1.33 -12.22 3.48
C PHE A 84 0.51 -13.20 2.63
N LEU A 85 -0.08 -12.75 1.52
CA LEU A 85 -0.85 -13.62 0.63
C LEU A 85 0.00 -14.74 0.04
N TYR A 86 1.23 -14.44 -0.39
CA TYR A 86 2.16 -15.45 -0.87
C TYR A 86 2.44 -16.52 0.21
N GLN A 87 2.72 -16.11 1.44
CA GLN A 87 2.94 -17.02 2.56
C GLN A 87 1.72 -17.91 2.87
N GLN A 88 0.50 -17.36 2.78
CA GLN A 88 -0.73 -18.10 3.07
C GLN A 88 -1.18 -19.02 1.92
N LYS A 89 -0.88 -18.66 0.67
CA LYS A 89 -1.40 -19.36 -0.51
C LYS A 89 -0.37 -20.25 -1.20
N GLY A 90 0.93 -20.02 -0.97
CA GLY A 90 2.02 -20.79 -1.58
C GLY A 90 2.32 -20.43 -3.04
N TYR A 91 1.61 -19.47 -3.63
CA TYR A 91 1.88 -18.97 -4.98
C TYR A 91 1.87 -17.44 -5.02
N LYS A 92 2.68 -16.88 -5.93
CA LYS A 92 2.88 -15.45 -6.07
C LYS A 92 1.63 -14.79 -6.68
N PRO A 93 1.00 -13.81 -6.01
CA PRO A 93 -0.11 -13.05 -6.59
C PRO A 93 0.30 -12.24 -7.83
N LEU A 94 -0.68 -11.76 -8.59
CA LEU A 94 -0.47 -10.71 -9.58
C LEU A 94 -0.37 -9.36 -8.85
N LEU A 95 0.67 -8.58 -9.14
CA LEU A 95 0.83 -7.24 -8.56
C LEU A 95 0.44 -6.19 -9.60
N LEU A 96 -0.54 -5.35 -9.26
CA LEU A 96 -1.01 -4.24 -10.09
C LEU A 96 -0.65 -2.92 -9.39
N LEU A 97 0.10 -2.07 -10.07
CA LEU A 97 0.56 -0.78 -9.56
C LEU A 97 0.02 0.32 -10.47
N ASP A 98 -1.08 0.95 -10.05
CA ASP A 98 -1.77 1.97 -10.82
C ASP A 98 -1.31 3.38 -10.42
N ASP A 99 -0.80 4.15 -11.38
CA ASP A 99 -0.32 5.53 -11.23
C ASP A 99 0.53 5.74 -9.95
N ILE A 100 1.43 4.80 -9.68
CA ILE A 100 2.16 4.78 -8.40
C ILE A 100 3.26 5.83 -8.30
N PHE A 101 3.77 6.31 -9.43
CA PHE A 101 4.92 7.21 -9.47
C PHE A 101 4.58 8.68 -9.26
N ASP A 102 3.31 9.07 -9.38
CA ASP A 102 2.91 10.43 -9.01
C ASP A 102 3.23 10.69 -7.52
N LYS A 103 3.79 11.85 -7.17
CA LYS A 103 4.16 12.26 -5.79
C LYS A 103 5.22 11.44 -5.06
N LEU A 104 5.78 10.39 -5.67
CA LEU A 104 6.99 9.73 -5.17
C LEU A 104 8.22 10.47 -5.70
N ASP A 105 9.22 10.66 -4.85
CA ASP A 105 10.52 11.15 -5.29
C ASP A 105 11.29 10.07 -6.07
N GLU A 106 12.25 10.49 -6.91
CA GLU A 106 13.01 9.59 -7.78
C GLU A 106 13.71 8.45 -7.02
N LYS A 107 14.17 8.70 -5.79
CA LYS A 107 14.85 7.68 -4.99
C LYS A 107 13.89 6.58 -4.57
N ARG A 108 12.70 6.94 -4.07
CA ARG A 108 11.65 5.98 -3.70
C ARG A 108 11.13 5.20 -4.90
N VAL A 109 10.98 5.87 -6.04
CA VAL A 109 10.62 5.21 -7.30
C VAL A 109 11.66 4.16 -7.68
N HIS A 110 12.94 4.51 -7.63
CA HIS A 110 14.02 3.59 -7.93
C HIS A 110 14.04 2.39 -6.97
N LYS A 111 13.92 2.61 -5.66
CA LYS A 111 13.83 1.54 -4.66
C LYS A 111 12.64 0.63 -4.89
N LEU A 112 11.46 1.21 -5.14
CA LEU A 112 10.27 0.42 -5.43
C LEU A 112 10.48 -0.48 -6.64
N MET A 113 11.06 0.07 -7.71
CA MET A 113 11.35 -0.68 -8.92
C MET A 113 12.40 -1.77 -8.69
N GLN A 114 13.49 -1.49 -7.97
CA GLN A 114 14.46 -2.52 -7.55
C GLN A 114 13.78 -3.65 -6.79
N MET A 115 12.93 -3.31 -5.81
CA MET A 115 12.23 -4.30 -4.99
C MET A 115 11.31 -5.20 -5.82
N VAL A 116 10.54 -4.64 -6.76
CA VAL A 116 9.61 -5.43 -7.61
C VAL A 116 10.33 -6.17 -8.74
N SER A 117 11.49 -5.68 -9.16
CA SER A 117 12.39 -6.32 -10.12
C SER A 117 13.15 -7.50 -9.53
N ASP A 118 13.39 -7.52 -8.22
CA ASP A 118 13.94 -8.69 -7.55
C ASP A 118 12.98 -9.88 -7.72
N ASN A 119 13.53 -11.07 -7.95
CA ASN A 119 12.82 -12.34 -8.19
C ASN A 119 11.86 -12.78 -7.06
N ASN A 120 11.59 -11.92 -6.07
CA ASN A 120 10.63 -12.10 -5.01
C ASN A 120 9.18 -11.87 -5.47
N PHE A 121 8.97 -11.07 -6.53
CA PHE A 121 7.64 -10.83 -7.08
C PHE A 121 7.31 -11.78 -8.23
N GLY A 122 6.03 -11.92 -8.52
CA GLY A 122 5.51 -12.70 -9.63
C GLY A 122 5.40 -11.83 -10.88
N GLN A 123 4.27 -11.90 -11.56
CA GLN A 123 3.97 -10.96 -12.63
C GLN A 123 3.55 -9.61 -12.04
N VAL A 124 4.09 -8.53 -12.59
CA VAL A 124 3.83 -7.15 -12.16
C VAL A 124 3.35 -6.34 -13.37
N PHE A 125 2.23 -5.63 -13.21
CA PHE A 125 1.77 -4.61 -14.16
C PHE A 125 1.85 -3.24 -13.51
N ILE A 126 2.37 -2.28 -14.26
CA ILE A 126 2.55 -0.91 -13.82
C ILE A 126 1.93 -0.01 -14.88
N THR A 127 1.12 0.96 -14.44
CA THR A 127 0.61 2.03 -15.31
C THR A 127 1.33 3.33 -14.97
N ASP A 128 1.63 4.10 -16.00
CA ASP A 128 2.15 5.46 -15.85
C ASP A 128 1.75 6.31 -17.04
N THR A 129 1.71 7.63 -16.84
CA THR A 129 1.42 8.60 -17.91
C THR A 129 2.68 9.08 -18.63
N ASN A 130 3.88 8.81 -18.10
CA ASN A 130 5.17 9.24 -18.64
C ASN A 130 6.01 8.03 -19.08
N ALA A 131 5.95 7.73 -20.38
CA ALA A 131 6.71 6.66 -20.99
C ALA A 131 8.23 6.84 -20.89
N GLU A 132 8.75 8.07 -21.04
CA GLU A 132 10.19 8.36 -20.98
C GLU A 132 10.76 8.09 -19.59
N ARG A 133 10.07 8.55 -18.54
CA ARG A 133 10.42 8.27 -17.15
C ARG A 133 10.49 6.77 -16.92
N MET A 134 9.51 6.03 -17.42
CA MET A 134 9.48 4.59 -17.25
C MET A 134 10.65 3.90 -17.91
N GLN A 135 10.96 4.31 -19.14
CA GLN A 135 12.10 3.81 -19.88
C GLN A 135 13.42 4.06 -19.13
N GLN A 136 13.65 5.28 -18.65
CA GLN A 136 14.84 5.62 -17.88
C GLN A 136 15.00 4.82 -16.59
N ILE A 137 13.89 4.51 -15.90
CA ILE A 137 13.95 3.74 -14.65
C ILE A 137 14.31 2.29 -14.93
N PHE A 138 13.67 1.65 -15.90
CA PHE A 138 13.95 0.26 -16.22
C PHE A 138 15.30 0.06 -16.92
N ASP A 139 15.75 1.02 -17.73
CA ASP A 139 17.10 1.03 -18.31
C ASP A 139 18.19 1.01 -17.21
N LYS A 140 17.96 1.72 -16.10
CA LYS A 140 18.91 1.74 -14.95
C LYS A 140 18.91 0.46 -14.14
N ILE A 141 17.78 -0.26 -14.09
CA ILE A 141 17.63 -1.46 -13.27
C ILE A 141 18.04 -2.71 -14.06
N GLY A 142 17.99 -2.65 -15.39
CA GLY A 142 18.49 -3.72 -16.28
C GLY A 142 17.56 -4.94 -16.32
N VAL A 143 16.25 -4.73 -16.22
CA VAL A 143 15.24 -5.80 -16.27
C VAL A 143 14.47 -5.73 -17.58
N GLU A 144 14.22 -6.91 -18.17
CA GLU A 144 13.37 -7.03 -19.35
C GLU A 144 11.93 -6.62 -19.00
N VAL A 145 11.41 -5.64 -19.73
CA VAL A 145 10.04 -5.14 -19.56
C VAL A 145 9.30 -5.15 -20.89
N ALA A 146 8.03 -5.53 -20.85
CA ALA A 146 7.13 -5.41 -21.98
C ALA A 146 6.34 -4.10 -21.85
N ILE A 147 6.57 -3.16 -22.77
CA ILE A 147 5.87 -1.87 -22.78
C ILE A 147 4.68 -1.94 -23.72
N PHE A 148 3.52 -1.51 -23.21
CA PHE A 148 2.27 -1.40 -23.94
C PHE A 148 1.78 0.04 -23.87
N SER A 149 1.40 0.59 -25.02
CA SER A 149 0.78 1.91 -25.12
C SER A 149 -0.74 1.75 -25.14
N VAL A 150 -1.46 2.60 -24.41
CA VAL A 150 -2.93 2.57 -24.37
C VAL A 150 -3.48 3.90 -24.89
N HIS A 151 -4.29 3.84 -25.96
CA HIS A 151 -4.90 5.03 -26.55
C HIS A 151 -6.33 4.72 -27.02
N LYS A 152 -7.30 5.56 -26.63
CA LYS A 152 -8.74 5.40 -26.96
C LYS A 152 -9.29 3.99 -26.67
N GLY A 153 -8.83 3.37 -25.57
CA GLY A 153 -9.24 2.03 -25.16
C GLY A 153 -8.63 0.88 -25.97
N GLN A 154 -7.69 1.16 -26.88
CA GLN A 154 -6.91 0.16 -27.61
C GLN A 154 -5.51 0.03 -26.99
N VAL A 155 -4.95 -1.17 -27.03
CA VAL A 155 -3.63 -1.51 -26.49
C VAL A 155 -2.70 -1.88 -27.64
N ASP A 156 -1.60 -1.14 -27.79
CA ASP A 156 -0.56 -1.37 -28.79
C ASP A 156 0.73 -1.88 -28.12
N GLY A 157 1.32 -2.95 -28.66
CA GLY A 157 2.53 -3.59 -28.12
C GLY A 157 2.52 -5.13 -28.18
N PRO A 158 3.48 -5.82 -27.53
CA PRO A 158 4.57 -5.24 -26.77
C PRO A 158 5.62 -4.64 -27.70
N HIS A 159 6.05 -3.42 -27.39
CA HIS A 159 7.31 -2.91 -27.94
C HIS A 159 8.44 -3.61 -27.18
N LYS A 160 8.93 -4.72 -27.74
CA LYS A 160 10.02 -5.50 -27.13
C LYS A 160 11.35 -4.76 -27.24
N ARG A 161 12.11 -4.76 -26.15
CA ARG A 161 13.58 -4.80 -26.18
C ARG A 161 14.01 -6.07 -25.47
#